data_AF-A0A920JWY1-F1
#
_entry.id   AF-A0A920JWY1-F1
#
_cell.length_a   1.000
_cell.length_b   1.000
_cell.length_c   1.000
_cell.angle_alpha   90.00
_cell.angle_beta   90.00
_cell.angle_gamma   90.00
#
_symmetry.space_group_name_H-M   'P 1'
#
loop_
_entity.id
_entity.type
_entity.pdbx_description
1 polymer ?
#
loop_
_entity_poly.entity_id
_entity_poly.type
_entity_poly.pdbx_seq_one_letter_code
_entity_poly.pdbx_strand_id
1 'polypeptide(L)'
;MDLPSSIDGLPLRKELINRYQKQTGLNVDQLDFYFGFNHWKSAAIIHGVYARYREGKKSTEGIDLDEIKSRIDASLAAADFYINRYKER
;
A
#
# COMPACT_ATOMS: atom_id res chain seq x y z
N MET A 1 -8.73 11.23 3.30
CA MET A 1 -8.32 9.96 3.92
C MET A 1 -7.13 10.28 4.81
N ASP A 2 -7.38 10.40 6.12
CA ASP A 2 -6.33 10.69 7.08
C ASP A 2 -5.43 9.48 7.21
N LEU A 3 -4.20 9.61 6.75
CA LEU A 3 -3.18 8.59 6.90
C LEU A 3 -2.88 8.40 8.39
N PRO A 4 -2.46 7.20 8.85
CA PRO A 4 -2.13 6.94 10.26
C PRO A 4 -1.17 7.95 10.90
N SER A 5 -0.40 8.66 10.07
CA SER A 5 0.48 9.77 10.46
C SER A 5 -0.24 11.06 10.86
N SER A 6 -1.58 11.10 10.91
CA SER A 6 -2.37 12.32 11.14
C SER A 6 -3.04 12.36 12.52
N ILE A 7 -2.74 11.37 13.37
CA ILE A 7 -3.14 11.32 14.78
C ILE A 7 -2.12 12.10 15.61
N ASP A 8 -2.59 12.95 16.52
CA ASP A 8 -1.72 13.70 17.44
C ASP A 8 -0.75 12.77 18.18
N GLY A 9 0.53 13.15 18.19
CA GLY A 9 1.62 12.39 18.80
C GLY A 9 2.34 11.41 17.87
N LEU A 10 1.83 11.17 16.65
CA LEU A 10 2.56 10.42 15.62
C LEU A 10 3.23 11.36 14.61
N PRO A 11 4.48 11.09 14.20
CA PRO A 11 5.16 11.91 13.23
C PRO A 11 4.49 11.83 11.85
N LEU A 12 4.46 12.96 11.16
CA LEU A 12 4.04 13.05 9.77
C LEU A 12 4.98 12.22 8.89
N ARG A 13 4.47 11.72 7.75
CA ARG A 13 5.31 11.00 6.77
C ARG A 13 6.58 11.78 6.39
N LYS A 14 6.46 13.09 6.18
CA LYS A 14 7.60 13.95 5.82
C LYS A 14 8.66 13.98 6.92
N GLU A 15 8.24 14.00 8.18
CA GLU A 15 9.15 14.01 9.32
C GLU A 15 9.89 12.68 9.45
N LEU A 16 9.18 11.56 9.24
CA LEU A 16 9.79 10.23 9.21
C LEU A 16 10.83 10.10 8.09
N ILE A 17 10.50 10.57 6.87
CA ILE A 17 11.43 10.56 5.73
C ILE A 17 12.68 11.39 6.05
N ASN A 18 12.50 12.63 6.52
CA ASN A 18 13.60 13.52 6.87
C ASN A 18 14.49 12.92 7.96
N ARG A 19 13.89 12.33 9.01
CA ARG A 19 14.62 11.66 10.09
C ARG A 19 15.42 10.47 9.56
N TYR A 20 14.81 9.65 8.71
CA TYR A 20 15.47 8.50 8.10
C TYR A 20 16.67 8.93 7.25
N GLN A 21 16.51 9.93 6.38
CA GLN A 21 17.62 10.48 5.59
C GLN A 21 18.74 11.02 6.47
N LYS A 22 18.40 11.80 7.49
CA LYS A 22 19.40 12.40 8.40
C LYS A 22 20.20 11.33 9.16
N GLN A 23 19.55 10.24 9.58
CA GLN A 23 20.21 9.18 10.34
C GLN A 23 21.04 8.23 9.48
N THR A 24 20.59 7.94 8.25
CA THR A 24 21.20 6.93 7.39
C THR A 24 22.12 7.50 6.32
N GLY A 25 21.96 8.78 5.98
CA GLY A 25 22.62 9.39 4.82
C GLY A 25 22.10 8.91 3.46
N LEU A 26 21.05 8.08 3.43
CA LEU A 26 20.52 7.52 2.20
C LEU A 26 19.64 8.53 1.45
N ASN A 27 19.76 8.52 0.12
CA ASN A 27 18.84 9.23 -0.75
C ASN A 27 17.51 8.45 -0.84
N VAL A 28 16.38 9.17 -0.68
CA VAL A 28 15.02 8.61 -0.73
C VAL A 28 14.16 9.24 -1.85
N ASP A 29 14.80 9.83 -2.86
CA ASP A 29 14.12 10.50 -3.98
C ASP A 29 13.23 9.53 -4.76
N GLN A 30 13.52 8.22 -4.72
CA GLN A 30 12.75 7.20 -5.45
C GLN A 30 11.56 6.64 -4.65
N LEU A 31 11.13 7.28 -3.56
CA LEU A 31 10.05 6.75 -2.72
C LEU A 31 8.74 6.48 -3.46
N ASP A 32 8.39 7.26 -4.49
CA ASP A 32 7.17 7.02 -5.28
C ASP A 32 7.19 5.65 -5.97
N PHE A 33 8.35 5.20 -6.48
CA PHE A 33 8.50 3.84 -7.00
C PHE A 33 8.22 2.79 -5.91
N TYR A 34 8.80 2.97 -4.72
CA TYR A 34 8.64 2.03 -3.62
C TYR A 34 7.20 2.00 -3.07
N PHE A 35 6.50 3.15 -3.05
CA PHE A 35 5.08 3.20 -2.71
C PHE A 35 4.24 2.47 -3.74
N GLY A 36 4.47 2.71 -5.03
CA GLY A 36 3.80 2.01 -6.12
C GLY A 36 3.98 0.49 -6.02
N PHE A 37 5.23 0.05 -5.88
CA PHE A 37 5.57 -1.36 -5.70
C PHE A 37 4.92 -1.97 -4.46
N ASN A 38 4.92 -1.26 -3.32
CA ASN A 38 4.31 -1.76 -2.08
C ASN A 38 2.80 -1.98 -2.23
N HIS A 39 2.11 -1.05 -2.90
CA HIS A 39 0.68 -1.16 -3.18
C HIS A 39 0.37 -2.31 -4.15
N TRP A 40 1.14 -2.44 -5.24
CA TRP A 40 1.01 -3.58 -6.16
C TRP A 40 1.25 -4.92 -5.45
N LYS A 41 2.29 -5.01 -4.63
CA LYS A 41 2.59 -6.22 -3.85
C LYS A 41 1.45 -6.56 -2.88
N SER A 42 0.89 -5.55 -2.22
CA SER A 42 -0.26 -5.73 -1.33
C SER A 42 -1.48 -6.26 -2.10
N ALA A 43 -1.76 -5.72 -3.29
CA ALA A 43 -2.82 -6.21 -4.16
C ALA A 43 -2.61 -7.70 -4.52
N ALA A 44 -1.39 -8.09 -4.91
CA ALA A 44 -1.07 -9.49 -5.23
C ALA A 44 -1.27 -10.45 -4.04
N ILE A 45 -0.86 -10.03 -2.83
CA ILE A 45 -1.06 -10.81 -1.61
C ILE A 45 -2.56 -11.00 -1.32
N ILE A 46 -3.34 -9.92 -1.37
CA ILE A 46 -4.78 -9.95 -1.11
C ILE A 46 -5.49 -10.79 -2.19
N HIS A 47 -5.08 -10.66 -3.45
CA HIS A 47 -5.61 -11.47 -4.55
C HIS A 47 -5.37 -12.97 -4.32
N GLY A 48 -4.17 -13.36 -3.86
CA GLY A 48 -3.91 -14.76 -3.51
C GLY A 48 -4.76 -15.28 -2.35
N VAL A 49 -5.19 -14.42 -1.42
CA VAL A 49 -6.18 -14.77 -0.38
C VAL A 49 -7.57 -14.91 -0.99
N TYR A 50 -8.00 -13.94 -1.80
CA TYR A 50 -9.29 -13.95 -2.50
C TYR A 50 -9.48 -15.20 -3.36
N ALA A 51 -8.46 -15.58 -4.16
CA ALA A 51 -8.49 -16.77 -4.99
C ALA A 51 -8.70 -18.05 -4.17
N ARG A 52 -8.01 -18.19 -3.02
CA ARG A 52 -8.17 -19.36 -2.14
C ARG A 52 -9.57 -19.46 -1.53
N TYR A 53 -10.20 -18.33 -1.22
CA TYR A 53 -11.60 -18.33 -0.77
C TYR A 53 -12.56 -18.72 -1.90
N ARG A 54 -12.35 -18.21 -3.13
CA ARG A 54 -13.17 -18.58 -4.29
C ARG A 54 -13.07 -20.04 -4.68
N GLU A 55 -11.91 -20.66 -4.47
CA GLU A 55 -11.69 -22.09 -4.72
C GLU A 55 -12.25 -23.01 -3.61
N GLY A 56 -12.88 -22.47 -2.57
CA GLY A 56 -13.38 -23.25 -1.44
C GLY A 56 -12.28 -23.86 -0.56
N LYS A 57 -11.02 -23.44 -0.72
CA LYS A 57 -9.87 -23.93 0.06
C LYS A 57 -9.81 -23.38 1.49
N LYS A 58 -10.71 -22.45 1.84
CA LYS A 58 -10.92 -21.90 3.18
C LYS A 58 -12.41 -21.65 3.40
N SER A 59 -12.88 -21.76 4.64
CA SER A 59 -14.23 -21.32 5.01
C SER A 59 -14.40 -19.83 4.70
N THR A 60 -15.49 -19.49 4.03
CA THR A 60 -15.91 -18.12 3.71
C THR A 60 -16.98 -17.60 4.67
N GLU A 61 -17.29 -18.35 5.74
CA GLU A 61 -18.28 -17.93 6.73
C GLU A 61 -17.84 -16.63 7.40
N GLY A 62 -18.66 -15.59 7.28
CA GLY A 62 -18.36 -14.24 7.77
C GLY A 62 -17.35 -13.44 6.94
N ILE A 63 -16.95 -13.92 5.76
CA ILE A 63 -16.01 -13.23 4.86
C ILE A 63 -16.76 -12.55 3.72
N ASP A 64 -16.63 -11.23 3.63
CA ASP A 64 -17.11 -10.44 2.49
C ASP A 64 -16.08 -10.49 1.34
N LEU A 65 -16.40 -11.25 0.30
CA LEU A 65 -15.55 -11.38 -0.88
C LEU A 65 -15.53 -10.10 -1.73
N ASP A 66 -16.61 -9.33 -1.76
CA ASP A 66 -16.67 -8.08 -2.52
C ASP A 66 -15.85 -6.99 -1.83
N GLU A 67 -15.83 -6.97 -0.49
CA GLU A 67 -14.92 -6.11 0.27
C GLU A 67 -13.45 -6.46 -0.02
N ILE A 68 -13.09 -7.75 0.00
CA ILE A 68 -11.73 -8.18 -0.33
C ILE A 68 -11.34 -7.76 -1.75
N LYS A 69 -12.26 -7.94 -2.72
CA LYS A 69 -12.04 -7.51 -4.10
C LYS A 69 -11.84 -6.00 -4.20
N SER A 70 -12.69 -5.21 -3.54
CA SER A 70 -12.58 -3.75 -3.48
C SER A 70 -11.22 -3.30 -2.93
N ARG A 71 -10.67 -4.01 -1.94
CA ARG A 71 -9.33 -3.72 -1.40
C ARG A 71 -8.19 -4.02 -2.38
N ILE A 72 -8.35 -5.03 -3.25
CA ILE A 72 -7.40 -5.30 -4.34
C ILE A 72 -7.43 -4.13 -5.31
N ASP A 73 -8.62 -3.70 -5.76
CA ASP A 73 -8.79 -2.62 -6.72
C ASP A 73 -8.25 -1.29 -6.17
N ALA A 74 -8.55 -0.95 -4.92
CA ALA A 74 -8.00 0.24 -4.26
C ALA A 74 -6.47 0.21 -4.16
N SER A 75 -5.89 -0.96 -3.89
CA SER A 75 -4.43 -1.13 -3.85
C SER A 75 -3.80 -0.97 -5.24
N LEU A 76 -4.42 -1.50 -6.30
CA LEU A 76 -3.94 -1.32 -7.66
C LEU A 76 -4.06 0.14 -8.13
N ALA A 77 -5.15 0.82 -7.81
CA ALA A 77 -5.33 2.25 -8.12
C ALA A 77 -4.27 3.11 -7.43
N ALA A 78 -3.98 2.84 -6.16
CA ALA A 78 -2.89 3.51 -5.44
C ALA A 78 -1.52 3.20 -6.05
N ALA A 79 -1.28 1.96 -6.48
CA ALA A 79 -0.05 1.58 -7.15
C ALA A 79 0.16 2.40 -8.44
N ASP A 80 -0.87 2.47 -9.28
CA ASP A 80 -0.84 3.23 -10.53
C ASP A 80 -0.58 4.72 -10.28
N PHE A 81 -1.28 5.32 -9.31
CA PHE A 81 -1.06 6.70 -8.91
C PHE A 81 0.42 7.01 -8.59
N TYR A 82 1.05 6.20 -7.74
CA TYR A 82 2.45 6.43 -7.37
C TYR A 82 3.43 6.12 -8.49
N ILE A 83 3.16 5.11 -9.31
CA ILE A 83 4.00 4.80 -10.47
C ILE A 83 3.94 5.92 -11.52
N ASN A 84 2.78 6.52 -11.77
CA ASN A 84 2.66 7.63 -12.71
C ASN A 84 3.38 8.88 -12.19
N ARG A 85 3.25 9.20 -10.90
CA ARG A 85 4.07 10.25 -10.26
C ARG A 85 5.56 10.00 -10.37
N TYR A 86 6.00 8.75 -10.26
CA TYR A 86 7.40 8.40 -10.43
C TYR A 86 7.90 8.63 -11.87
N LYS A 87 7.06 8.33 -12.88
CA LYS A 87 7.38 8.51 -14.30
C LYS A 87 7.41 9.98 -14.75
N GLU A 88 6.67 10.85 -14.08
CA GLU A 88 6.56 12.27 -14.40
C GLU A 88 7.68 13.14 -13.79
N ARG A 89 8.63 12.53 -13.04
CA ARG A 89 9.81 13.21 -12.47
C ARG A 89 11.00 13.16 -13.40
#